data_AF-A0A534MES4-F1
#
_entry.id   AF-A0A534MES4-F1
#
_cell.length_a   1.000
_cell.length_b   1.000
_cell.length_c   1.000
_cell.angle_alpha   90.00
_cell.angle_beta   90.00
_cell.angle_gamma   90.00
#
_symmetry.space_group_name_H-M   'P 1'
#
loop_
_entity.id
_entity.type
_entity.pdbx_description
1 polymer ?
#
loop_
_entity_poly.entity_id
_entity_poly.type
_entity_poly.pdbx_seq_one_letter_code
_entity_poly.pdbx_strand_id
1 'polypeptide(L)'
;MSSVTFGLFAPVFFAYVGLKFSVTFTAWPLILGITAIAFIGKLIGGLMGGYVAGFRGAPLLALGVGLNARGMMELLLAQVGLATGIIDTNLYSALVIMTLTTTLCTPPILKRLLRRFTVADILPRVPGPLAVGGLESTTRIPSDETAR
;
A
#
# COMPACT_ATOMS: atom_id res chain seq x y z
N MET A 1 7.86 -23.81 1.33
CA MET A 1 7.91 -23.07 2.62
C MET A 1 6.75 -22.07 2.77
N SER A 2 6.34 -21.35 1.70
CA SER A 2 5.28 -20.34 1.72
C SER A 2 3.91 -20.82 2.25
N SER A 3 3.54 -22.06 1.96
CA SER A 3 2.23 -22.62 2.38
C SER A 3 2.10 -22.76 3.89
N VAL A 4 3.19 -22.99 4.62
CA VAL A 4 3.17 -23.11 6.08
C VAL A 4 2.96 -21.73 6.71
N THR A 5 3.61 -20.69 6.17
CA THR A 5 3.47 -19.31 6.66
C THR A 5 2.05 -18.80 6.51
N PHE A 6 1.47 -18.88 5.31
CA PHE A 6 0.12 -18.36 5.06
C PHE A 6 -0.99 -19.28 5.56
N GLY A 7 -0.75 -20.60 5.59
CA GLY A 7 -1.75 -21.59 6.00
C GLY A 7 -1.87 -21.79 7.50
N LEU A 8 -0.81 -21.58 8.27
CA LEU A 8 -0.78 -21.85 9.71
C LEU A 8 -0.41 -20.61 10.54
N PHE A 9 0.73 -19.99 10.25
CA PHE A 9 1.27 -18.93 11.11
C PHE A 9 0.46 -17.63 11.03
N ALA A 10 0.04 -17.22 9.84
CA ALA A 10 -0.77 -16.00 9.69
C ALA A 10 -2.12 -16.10 10.45
N PRO A 11 -2.95 -17.15 10.28
CA PRO A 11 -4.18 -17.30 11.05
C PRO A 11 -3.96 -17.33 12.56
N VAL A 12 -2.94 -18.06 13.04
CA VAL A 12 -2.61 -18.15 14.48
C VAL A 12 -2.20 -16.78 15.03
N PHE A 13 -1.40 -16.02 14.29
CA PHE A 13 -1.01 -14.67 14.68
C PHE A 13 -2.23 -13.75 14.79
N PHE A 14 -3.11 -13.73 13.80
CA PHE A 14 -4.31 -12.90 13.84
C PHE A 14 -5.28 -13.32 14.95
N ALA A 15 -5.40 -14.62 15.24
CA ALA A 15 -6.17 -15.10 16.39
C ALA A 15 -5.59 -14.61 17.73
N TYR A 16 -4.27 -14.66 17.88
CA TYR A 16 -3.58 -14.15 19.08
C TYR A 16 -3.75 -12.64 19.25
N VAL A 17 -3.63 -11.88 18.17
CA VAL A 17 -3.88 -10.42 18.14
C VAL A 17 -5.31 -10.11 18.60
N GLY A 18 -6.29 -10.85 18.09
CA GLY A 18 -7.71 -10.70 18.44
C GLY A 18 -8.04 -11.09 19.87
N LEU A 19 -7.34 -12.07 20.45
CA LEU A 19 -7.57 -12.48 21.85
C LEU A 19 -7.16 -11.38 22.85
N LYS A 20 -6.13 -10.60 22.53
CA LYS A 20 -5.63 -9.50 23.37
C LYS A 20 -6.38 -8.19 23.13
N PHE A 21 -7.19 -8.15 22.09
CA PHE A 21 -7.96 -6.97 21.71
C PHE A 21 -9.14 -6.77 22.68
N SER A 22 -9.22 -5.58 23.26
CA SER A 22 -10.31 -5.20 24.17
C SER A 22 -10.67 -3.74 23.97
N VAL A 23 -11.92 -3.46 23.58
CA VAL A 23 -12.41 -2.10 23.32
C VAL A 23 -13.34 -1.68 24.44
N THR A 24 -12.94 -0.63 25.14
CA THR A 24 -13.79 0.07 26.11
C THR A 24 -14.27 1.37 25.50
N PHE A 25 -15.46 1.85 25.86
CA PHE A 25 -16.01 3.11 25.32
C PHE A 25 -15.09 4.31 25.54
N THR A 26 -14.32 4.33 26.62
CA THR A 26 -13.33 5.38 26.94
C THR A 26 -12.17 5.44 25.93
N ALA A 27 -11.92 4.37 25.17
CA ALA A 27 -10.83 4.32 24.20
C ALA A 27 -11.18 5.02 22.86
N TRP A 28 -12.46 5.26 22.54
CA TRP A 28 -12.87 5.82 21.23
C TRP A 28 -12.22 7.15 20.84
N PRO A 29 -12.10 8.15 21.75
CA PRO A 29 -11.42 9.40 21.41
C PRO A 29 -9.95 9.19 21.05
N LEU A 30 -9.27 8.28 21.77
CA LEU A 30 -7.87 7.93 21.53
C LEU A 30 -7.72 7.17 20.20
N ILE A 31 -8.61 6.23 19.92
CA ILE A 31 -8.67 5.48 18.66
C ILE A 31 -8.80 6.45 17.48
N LEU A 32 -9.78 7.36 17.54
CA LEU A 32 -10.04 8.33 16.47
C LEU A 32 -8.90 9.33 16.31
N GLY A 33 -8.36 9.85 17.41
CA GLY A 33 -7.25 10.78 17.39
C GLY A 33 -6.00 10.18 16.76
N ILE A 34 -5.58 9.00 17.22
CA ILE A 34 -4.42 8.29 16.67
C ILE A 34 -4.66 7.93 15.20
N THR A 35 -5.85 7.45 14.85
CA THR A 35 -6.17 7.10 13.46
C THR A 35 -6.08 8.30 12.55
N ALA A 36 -6.66 9.43 12.93
CA ALA A 36 -6.63 10.65 12.13
C ALA A 36 -5.20 11.18 11.96
N ILE A 37 -4.45 11.32 13.07
CA ILE A 37 -3.07 11.84 13.04
C ILE A 37 -2.18 10.93 12.19
N ALA A 38 -2.26 9.62 12.41
CA ALA A 38 -1.38 8.68 11.76
C ALA A 38 -1.73 8.50 10.27
N PHE A 39 -3.01 8.58 9.90
CA PHE A 39 -3.45 8.57 8.50
C PHE A 39 -3.02 9.86 7.77
N ILE A 40 -3.31 11.03 8.36
CA ILE A 40 -2.97 12.32 7.76
C ILE A 40 -1.45 12.49 7.67
N GLY A 41 -0.70 12.16 8.72
CA GLY A 41 0.75 12.27 8.74
C GLY A 41 1.41 11.41 7.66
N LYS A 42 0.99 10.15 7.50
CA LYS A 42 1.49 9.28 6.42
C LYS A 42 1.04 9.74 5.04
N LEU A 43 -0.20 10.18 4.90
CA LEU A 43 -0.72 10.66 3.62
C LEU A 43 0.07 11.90 3.16
N ILE A 44 0.24 12.90 4.03
CA ILE A 44 1.00 14.11 3.74
C ILE A 44 2.47 13.75 3.47
N GLY A 45 3.10 12.94 4.32
CA GLY A 45 4.50 12.53 4.11
C GLY A 45 4.70 11.78 2.78
N GLY A 46 3.77 10.90 2.44
CA GLY A 46 3.78 10.17 1.16
C GLY A 46 3.57 11.09 -0.04
N LEU A 47 2.64 12.05 0.05
CA LEU A 47 2.41 13.04 -1.01
C LEU A 47 3.61 13.99 -1.15
N MET A 48 4.20 14.46 -0.06
CA MET A 48 5.39 15.31 -0.13
C MET A 48 6.58 14.55 -0.75
N GLY A 49 6.84 13.33 -0.28
CA GLY A 49 7.90 12.49 -0.83
C GLY A 49 7.69 12.15 -2.30
N GLY A 50 6.47 11.78 -2.69
CA GLY A 50 6.11 11.52 -4.08
C GLY A 50 6.23 12.76 -4.97
N TYR A 51 5.86 13.93 -4.45
CA TYR A 51 5.98 15.19 -5.19
C TYR A 51 7.44 15.56 -5.43
N VAL A 52 8.30 15.41 -4.41
CA VAL A 52 9.76 15.61 -4.54
C VAL A 52 10.37 14.60 -5.53
N ALA A 53 9.85 13.37 -5.56
CA ALA A 53 10.24 12.35 -6.54
C ALA A 53 9.70 12.59 -7.96
N GLY A 54 8.95 13.68 -8.20
CA GLY A 54 8.46 14.09 -9.52
C GLY A 54 7.09 13.53 -9.92
N PHE A 55 6.40 12.79 -9.03
CA PHE A 55 5.05 12.30 -9.31
C PHE A 55 4.03 13.44 -9.24
N ARG A 56 3.05 13.43 -10.15
CA ARG A 56 1.95 14.40 -10.20
C ARG A 56 0.61 13.71 -10.45
N GLY A 57 -0.49 14.36 -10.05
CA GLY A 57 -1.86 13.93 -10.36
C GLY A 57 -2.27 12.59 -9.72
N ALA A 58 -2.90 11.71 -10.49
CA ALA A 58 -3.40 10.43 -10.01
C ALA A 58 -2.30 9.51 -9.44
N PRO A 59 -1.11 9.40 -10.05
CA PRO A 59 0.01 8.65 -9.48
C PRO A 59 0.45 9.12 -8.11
N LEU A 60 0.51 10.43 -7.90
CA LEU A 60 0.91 11.02 -6.62
C LEU A 60 -0.08 10.64 -5.52
N LEU A 61 -1.38 10.77 -5.80
CA LEU A 61 -2.44 10.39 -4.86
C LEU A 61 -2.45 8.88 -4.60
N ALA A 62 -2.23 8.07 -5.63
CA ALA A 62 -2.18 6.61 -5.50
C ALA A 62 -0.99 6.18 -4.62
N LEU A 63 0.16 6.85 -4.76
CA LEU A 63 1.33 6.64 -3.91
C LEU A 63 1.02 7.03 -2.45
N GLY A 64 0.49 8.22 -2.21
CA GLY A 64 0.14 8.66 -0.85
C GLY A 64 -0.86 7.75 -0.15
N VAL A 65 -1.90 7.30 -0.85
CA VAL A 65 -2.89 6.34 -0.33
C VAL A 65 -2.27 4.95 -0.16
N GLY A 66 -1.47 4.49 -1.12
CA GLY A 66 -0.82 3.17 -1.07
C GLY A 66 0.11 3.02 0.13
N LEU A 67 0.84 4.08 0.49
CA LEU A 67 1.73 4.10 1.66
C LEU A 67 0.99 4.03 3.01
N ASN A 68 -0.33 4.27 3.02
CA ASN A 68 -1.16 4.08 4.21
C ASN A 68 -1.55 2.61 4.44
N ALA A 69 -1.31 1.70 3.49
CA ALA A 69 -1.52 0.28 3.73
C ALA A 69 -0.60 -0.19 4.87
N ARG A 70 -1.20 -0.77 5.92
CA ARG A 70 -0.47 -1.29 7.08
C ARG A 70 -0.46 -2.81 7.01
N GLY A 71 0.65 -3.39 7.43
CA GLY A 71 0.91 -4.82 7.31
C GLY A 71 0.92 -5.52 8.65
N MET A 72 1.26 -6.81 8.60
CA MET A 72 1.45 -7.65 9.79
C MET A 72 2.54 -7.10 10.73
N MET A 73 3.58 -6.45 10.20
CA MET A 73 4.69 -5.93 11.00
C MET A 73 4.25 -4.89 12.03
N GLU A 74 3.21 -4.11 11.73
CA GLU A 74 2.72 -3.10 12.66
C GLU A 74 1.92 -3.71 13.82
N LEU A 75 1.06 -4.68 13.49
CA LEU A 75 0.36 -5.48 14.50
C LEU A 75 1.35 -6.24 15.39
N LEU A 76 2.44 -6.75 14.81
CA LEU A 76 3.48 -7.43 15.55
C LEU A 76 4.17 -6.49 16.53
N LEU A 77 4.54 -5.28 16.08
CA LEU A 77 5.18 -4.29 16.93
C LEU A 77 4.26 -3.83 18.07
N ALA A 78 2.97 -3.61 17.77
CA ALA A 78 1.97 -3.31 18.79
C ALA A 78 1.89 -4.45 19.82
N GLN A 79 1.93 -5.71 19.37
CA GLN A 79 1.89 -6.83 20.29
C GLN A 79 3.14 -6.96 21.16
N VAL A 80 4.32 -6.76 20.58
CA VAL A 80 5.57 -6.75 21.33
C VAL A 80 5.54 -5.63 22.37
N GLY A 81 5.09 -4.43 21.99
CA GLY A 81 4.95 -3.30 22.90
C GLY A 81 4.01 -3.59 24.08
N LEU A 82 2.89 -4.28 23.84
CA LEU A 82 1.97 -4.69 24.90
C LEU A 82 2.62 -5.75 25.80
N ALA A 83 3.33 -6.72 25.21
CA ALA A 83 4.00 -7.79 25.95
C ALA A 83 5.16 -7.27 26.82
N THR A 84 5.87 -6.24 26.37
CA THR A 84 6.92 -5.57 27.16
C THR A 84 6.38 -4.51 28.11
N GLY A 85 5.07 -4.24 28.11
CA GLY A 85 4.43 -3.22 28.94
C GLY A 85 4.76 -1.77 28.53
N ILE A 86 5.28 -1.55 27.32
CA ILE A 86 5.57 -0.21 26.78
C ILE A 86 4.26 0.52 26.45
N ILE A 87 3.25 -0.22 26.00
CA ILE A 87 1.91 0.29 25.72
C ILE A 87 0.87 -0.48 26.54
N ASP A 88 -0.24 0.19 26.87
CA ASP A 88 -1.35 -0.41 27.58
C ASP A 88 -2.37 -1.04 26.60
N THR A 89 -3.34 -1.77 27.15
CA THR A 89 -4.38 -2.44 26.36
C THR A 89 -5.21 -1.47 25.52
N ASN A 90 -5.47 -0.24 26.01
CA ASN A 90 -6.25 0.73 25.24
C ASN A 90 -5.49 1.21 24.01
N LEU A 91 -4.20 1.54 24.15
CA LEU A 91 -3.36 1.94 23.03
C LEU A 91 -3.14 0.78 22.05
N TYR A 92 -2.93 -0.43 22.55
CA TYR A 92 -2.87 -1.63 21.71
C TYR A 92 -4.13 -1.79 20.85
N SER A 93 -5.31 -1.77 21.46
CA SER A 93 -6.58 -1.89 20.75
C SER A 93 -6.77 -0.75 19.74
N ALA A 94 -6.34 0.47 20.07
CA ALA A 94 -6.39 1.59 19.15
C ALA A 94 -5.51 1.39 17.92
N LEU A 95 -4.28 0.91 18.09
CA LEU A 95 -3.39 0.61 16.98
C LEU A 95 -3.93 -0.53 16.10
N VAL A 96 -4.56 -1.54 16.70
CA VAL A 96 -5.21 -2.63 15.97
C VAL A 96 -6.38 -2.13 15.12
N ILE A 97 -7.32 -1.36 15.71
CA ILE A 97 -8.47 -0.79 14.97
C ILE A 97 -7.98 0.12 13.86
N MET A 98 -7.04 1.01 14.17
CA MET A 98 -6.47 1.93 13.20
C MET A 98 -5.90 1.15 12.01
N THR A 99 -5.06 0.15 12.29
CA THR A 99 -4.37 -0.65 11.27
C THR A 99 -5.37 -1.41 10.41
N LEU A 100 -6.34 -2.09 11.00
CA LEU A 100 -7.37 -2.81 10.25
C LEU A 100 -8.22 -1.86 9.40
N THR A 101 -8.68 -0.75 9.96
CA THR A 101 -9.52 0.22 9.26
C THR A 101 -8.78 0.81 8.06
N THR A 102 -7.57 1.33 8.26
CA THR A 102 -6.77 1.92 7.18
C THR A 102 -6.40 0.89 6.11
N THR A 103 -6.06 -0.34 6.51
CA THR A 103 -5.69 -1.43 5.59
C THR A 103 -6.88 -1.91 4.78
N LEU A 104 -8.08 -1.99 5.35
CA LEU A 104 -9.30 -2.36 4.62
C LEU A 104 -9.77 -1.21 3.71
N CYS A 105 -9.59 0.04 4.13
CA CYS A 105 -9.94 1.21 3.32
C CYS A 105 -8.98 1.45 2.15
N THR A 106 -7.71 1.05 2.25
CA THR A 106 -6.69 1.37 1.23
C THR A 106 -6.97 0.71 -0.13
N PRO A 107 -7.20 -0.62 -0.25
CA PRO A 107 -7.48 -1.27 -1.53
C PRO A 107 -8.64 -0.68 -2.34
N PRO A 108 -9.83 -0.40 -1.76
CA PRO A 108 -10.93 0.16 -2.53
C PRO A 108 -10.66 1.61 -2.97
N ILE A 109 -9.99 2.41 -2.15
CA ILE A 109 -9.58 3.78 -2.53
C ILE A 109 -8.56 3.70 -3.66
N LEU A 110 -7.54 2.87 -3.50
CA LEU A 110 -6.49 2.70 -4.50
C LEU A 110 -7.05 2.19 -5.82
N LYS A 111 -7.99 1.24 -5.80
CA LYS A 111 -8.69 0.76 -7.01
C LYS A 111 -9.43 1.88 -7.73
N ARG A 112 -10.05 2.82 -7.00
CA ARG A 112 -10.71 4.00 -7.61
C ARG A 112 -9.72 4.99 -8.20
N LEU A 113 -8.59 5.24 -7.52
CA LEU A 113 -7.54 6.14 -8.02
C LEU A 113 -6.85 5.56 -9.25
N LEU A 114 -6.54 4.27 -9.23
CA LEU A 114 -5.89 3.57 -10.34
C LEU A 114 -6.76 3.49 -11.60
N ARG A 115 -8.09 3.57 -11.49
CA ARG A 115 -8.96 3.71 -12.69
C ARG A 115 -8.68 4.96 -13.51
N ARG A 116 -8.08 5.99 -12.90
CA ARG A 116 -7.70 7.25 -13.57
C ARG A 116 -6.20 7.31 -13.88
N PHE A 117 -5.49 6.22 -13.62
CA PHE A 117 -4.04 6.15 -13.78
C PHE A 117 -3.71 5.64 -15.18
N THR A 118 -2.89 6.38 -15.91
CA THR A 118 -2.37 5.93 -17.22
C THR A 118 -0.88 5.62 -17.08
N VAL A 119 -0.40 4.54 -17.71
CA VAL A 119 1.03 4.18 -17.69
C VAL A 119 1.92 5.30 -18.25
N ALA A 120 1.37 6.11 -19.16
CA ALA A 120 1.99 7.33 -19.68
C ALA A 120 2.33 8.38 -18.60
N ASP A 121 1.73 8.30 -17.40
CA ASP A 121 2.00 9.22 -16.29
C ASP A 121 3.29 8.88 -15.52
N ILE A 122 3.84 7.66 -15.66
CA ILE A 122 5.12 7.24 -15.05
C ILE A 122 6.26 7.24 -16.05
N LEU A 123 5.99 6.84 -17.30
CA LEU A 123 7.07 6.66 -18.26
C LEU A 123 7.72 8.01 -18.59
N PRO A 124 9.06 8.09 -18.64
CA PRO A 124 9.72 9.26 -19.19
C PRO A 124 9.17 9.46 -20.61
N ARG A 125 8.74 10.69 -20.93
CA ARG A 125 8.30 11.03 -22.28
C ARG A 125 9.44 10.70 -23.24
N VAL A 126 9.36 9.56 -23.92
CA VAL A 126 10.28 9.22 -25.01
C VAL A 126 9.99 10.21 -26.13
N PRO A 127 10.92 11.15 -26.44
CA PRO A 127 10.67 12.17 -27.44
C PRO A 127 10.76 11.56 -28.85
N GLY A 128 9.71 11.72 -29.65
CA GLY A 128 9.77 11.51 -31.10
C GLY A 128 10.22 10.10 -31.53
N PRO A 129 10.80 9.92 -32.73
CA PRO A 129 10.41 8.92 -33.75
C PRO A 129 10.50 7.43 -33.37
N LEU A 130 11.07 7.11 -32.21
CA LEU A 130 11.31 5.74 -31.74
C LEU A 130 10.04 5.02 -31.24
N ALA A 131 8.94 5.75 -31.00
CA ALA A 131 7.69 5.17 -30.51
C ALA A 131 6.84 4.48 -31.60
N VAL A 132 7.07 4.78 -32.88
CA VAL A 132 6.25 4.26 -34.00
C VAL A 132 7.13 3.65 -35.12
N GLY A 133 8.24 4.31 -35.50
CA GLY A 133 9.04 3.86 -36.66
C GLY A 133 9.99 2.68 -36.43
N GLY A 134 10.26 2.30 -35.17
CA GLY A 134 11.21 1.22 -34.83
C GLY A 134 10.61 -0.19 -34.86
N LEU A 135 9.29 -0.30 -34.71
CA LEU A 135 8.57 -1.59 -34.71
C LEU A 135 8.14 -2.02 -36.13
N GLU A 136 7.98 -1.06 -37.04
CA GLU A 136 7.63 -1.31 -38.44
C GLU A 136 8.85 -1.78 -39.27
N SER A 137 10.07 -1.42 -38.88
CA SER A 137 11.29 -1.81 -39.62
C SER A 137 11.83 -3.19 -39.24
N THR A 138 11.60 -3.64 -38.00
CA THR A 138 12.09 -4.94 -37.49
C THR A 138 11.14 -6.11 -37.79
N THR A 139 9.93 -5.84 -38.28
CA THR A 139 8.94 -6.89 -38.61
C THR A 139 8.98 -7.33 -40.08
N ARG A 140 9.85 -6.72 -40.92
CA ARG A 140 10.17 -7.31 -42.23
C ARG A 140 11.14 -8.47 -42.04
N ILE A 141 10.58 -9.63 -41.71
CA ILE A 141 11.23 -10.90 -41.99
C ILE A 141 11.48 -10.94 -43.51
N PRO A 142 12.72 -11.10 -43.99
CA PRO A 142 13.00 -11.27 -45.41
C PRO A 142 12.29 -12.53 -45.88
N SER A 143 11.21 -12.37 -46.64
CA SER A 143 10.57 -13.46 -47.35
C SER A 143 11.42 -13.79 -48.56
N ASP A 144 12.24 -14.82 -48.41
CA ASP A 144 12.59 -15.79 -49.44
C ASP A 144 12.93 -15.25 -50.84
N GLU A 145 14.23 -15.18 -51.03
CA GLU A 145 14.95 -15.72 -52.17
C GLU A 145 14.52 -17.17 -52.51
N THR A 146 13.29 -17.36 -53.01
CA THR A 146 12.79 -18.66 -53.55
C THR A 146 12.04 -18.47 -54.87
N ALA A 147 12.57 -17.63 -55.76
CA ALA A 147 12.13 -17.56 -57.14
C ALA A 147 13.30 -17.32 -58.09
N ARG A 148 14.18 -18.32 -58.23
CA ARG A 148 14.90 -18.66 -59.45
C ARG A 148 15.64 -19.98 -59.32
#